data_AF-X7YJU1-F1
#
_entry.id   AF-X7YJU1-F1
#
_cell.length_a   1.000
_cell.length_b   1.000
_cell.length_c   1.000
_cell.angle_alpha   90.00
_cell.angle_beta   90.00
_cell.angle_gamma   90.00
#
_symmetry.space_group_name_H-M   'P 1'
#
loop_
_entity.id
_entity.type
_entity.pdbx_description
1 polymer ?
#
loop_
_entity_poly.entity_id
_entity_poly.type
_entity_poly.pdbx_seq_one_letter_code
_entity_poly.pdbx_strand_id
1 'polypeptide(L)'
;MSEHELRRRMQRQADRWRSHGFELDMAALVYFDDRTDAGTYLTNLGWKTVSTSAADLLAEHGLPPIDPDDAPFGEVIYLSAELD
;
A
#
# COMPACT_ATOMS: atom_id res chain seq x y z
N MET A 1 -1.57 10.30 4.72
CA MET A 1 -2.70 9.67 5.43
C MET A 1 -2.22 9.35 6.85
N SER A 2 -3.03 9.64 7.86
CA SER A 2 -2.71 9.35 9.26
C SER A 2 -2.97 7.87 9.61
N GLU A 3 -2.29 7.37 10.63
CA GLU A 3 -2.50 6.03 11.18
C GLU A 3 -3.97 5.76 11.56
N HIS A 4 -4.63 6.75 12.17
CA HIS A 4 -6.06 6.67 12.50
C HIS A 4 -6.95 6.51 11.26
N GLU A 5 -6.60 7.16 10.14
CA GLU A 5 -7.34 7.01 8.88
C GLU A 5 -7.14 5.63 8.25
N LEU A 6 -5.91 5.09 8.28
CA LEU A 6 -5.64 3.72 7.83
C LEU A 6 -6.42 2.70 8.65
N ARG A 7 -6.39 2.78 9.99
CA ARG A 7 -7.15 1.87 10.86
C ARG A 7 -8.64 1.93 10.58
N ARG A 8 -9.21 3.13 10.38
CA ARG A 8 -10.63 3.27 10.02
C ARG A 8 -10.96 2.65 8.66
N ARG A 9 -10.07 2.75 7.66
CA ARG A 9 -10.26 2.10 6.35
C ARG A 9 -10.22 0.58 6.47
N MET A 10 -9.21 0.05 7.17
CA MET A 10 -9.08 -1.40 7.42
C MET A 10 -10.27 -1.97 8.17
N GLN A 11 -10.82 -1.24 9.15
CA GLN A 11 -12.03 -1.66 9.86
C GLN A 11 -13.23 -1.79 8.92
N ARG A 12 -13.46 -0.81 8.02
CA ARG A 12 -14.56 -0.89 7.04
C ARG A 12 -14.43 -2.10 6.11
N GLN A 13 -13.20 -2.38 5.66
CA GLN A 13 -12.92 -3.55 4.84
C GLN A 13 -13.20 -4.86 5.59
N ALA A 14 -12.78 -4.94 6.86
CA ALA A 14 -13.03 -6.10 7.72
C ALA A 14 -14.53 -6.32 7.97
N ASP A 15 -15.31 -5.26 8.18
CA ASP A 15 -16.76 -5.35 8.36
C ASP A 15 -17.46 -5.85 7.08
N ARG A 16 -17.01 -5.39 5.91
CA ARG A 16 -17.48 -5.89 4.61
C ARG A 16 -17.14 -7.35 4.40
N TRP A 17 -15.95 -7.81 4.78
CA TRP A 17 -15.61 -9.23 4.71
C TRP A 17 -16.42 -10.09 5.68
N ARG A 18 -16.70 -9.58 6.88
CA ARG A 18 -17.50 -10.28 7.89
C ARG A 18 -18.92 -10.55 7.39
N SER A 19 -19.52 -9.63 6.61
CA SER A 19 -20.84 -9.86 5.98
C SER A 19 -20.83 -11.01 4.96
N HIS A 20 -19.66 -11.38 4.45
CA HIS A 20 -19.43 -12.51 3.54
C HIS A 20 -18.85 -13.74 4.25
N GLY A 21 -18.83 -13.77 5.60
CA GLY A 21 -18.35 -14.92 6.38
C GLY A 21 -16.84 -15.04 6.49
N PHE A 22 -16.08 -13.99 6.13
CA PHE A 22 -14.63 -13.94 6.27
C PHE A 22 -14.24 -12.95 7.36
N GLU A 23 -13.54 -13.42 8.40
CA GLU A 23 -13.09 -12.59 9.51
C GLU A 23 -11.57 -12.48 9.52
N LEU A 24 -11.08 -11.27 9.26
CA LEU A 24 -9.67 -10.95 9.28
C LEU A 24 -9.47 -9.51 9.78
N ASP A 25 -8.67 -9.36 10.83
CA ASP A 25 -8.21 -8.06 11.29
C ASP A 25 -6.93 -7.67 10.56
N MET A 26 -7.08 -6.85 9.51
CA MET A 26 -5.94 -6.36 8.73
C MET A 26 -5.05 -5.41 9.52
N ALA A 27 -5.59 -4.66 10.49
CA ALA A 27 -4.82 -3.71 11.28
C ALA A 27 -3.84 -4.42 12.22
N ALA A 28 -4.14 -5.66 12.62
CA ALA A 28 -3.23 -6.50 13.40
C ALA A 28 -2.04 -7.04 12.57
N LEU A 29 -2.09 -6.94 11.24
CA LEU A 29 -1.07 -7.48 10.33
C LEU A 29 -0.13 -6.42 9.74
N VAL A 30 -0.40 -5.14 9.99
CA VAL A 30 0.44 -4.03 9.52
C VAL A 30 1.17 -3.35 10.66
N TYR A 31 2.41 -2.96 10.39
CA TYR A 31 3.23 -2.15 11.29
C TYR A 31 2.98 -0.67 11.00
N PHE A 32 2.58 0.07 12.04
CA PHE A 32 2.31 1.51 11.97
C PHE A 32 3.47 2.37 12.43
N ASP A 33 4.48 1.77 13.06
CA ASP A 33 5.67 2.48 13.52
C ASP A 33 6.43 3.13 12.35
N ASP A 34 7.16 4.20 12.67
CA ASP A 34 8.04 4.86 11.73
C ASP A 34 9.06 3.87 11.16
N ARG A 35 9.21 3.91 9.83
CA ARG A 35 10.19 3.12 9.10
C ARG A 35 10.89 3.99 8.08
N THR A 36 12.16 3.68 7.82
CA THR A 36 12.83 4.22 6.65
C THR A 36 12.14 3.66 5.40
N ASP A 37 11.75 4.55 4.50
CA ASP A 37 11.23 4.16 3.19
C ASP A 37 12.25 3.26 2.46
N ALA A 38 11.77 2.19 1.83
CA ALA A 38 12.64 1.18 1.22
C ALA A 38 13.47 1.75 0.06
N GLY A 39 12.87 2.63 -0.75
CA GLY A 39 13.58 3.30 -1.84
C GLY A 39 14.70 4.19 -1.31
N THR A 40 14.40 4.99 -0.29
CA THR A 40 15.38 5.83 0.41
C THR A 40 16.52 4.99 1.01
N TYR A 41 16.18 3.89 1.68
CA TYR A 41 17.16 2.99 2.29
C TYR A 41 18.10 2.37 1.23
N LEU A 42 17.55 1.89 0.12
CA LEU A 42 18.31 1.28 -0.97
C LEU A 42 19.19 2.30 -1.70
N THR A 43 18.69 3.51 -1.96
CA THR A 43 19.49 4.59 -2.55
C THR A 43 20.69 4.95 -1.67
N ASN A 44 20.52 4.99 -0.35
CA ASN A 44 21.63 5.22 0.59
C ASN A 44 22.69 4.10 0.57
N LEU A 45 22.31 2.89 0.14
CA LEU A 45 23.21 1.75 -0.03
C LEU A 45 23.84 1.70 -1.44
N GLY A 46 23.60 2.70 -2.30
CA GLY A 46 24.18 2.79 -3.64
C GLY A 46 23.36 2.13 -4.75
N TRP A 47 22.15 1.64 -4.44
CA TRP A 47 21.26 1.07 -5.45
C TRP A 47 20.61 2.16 -6.30
N LYS A 48 20.48 1.91 -7.59
CA LYS A 48 19.63 2.71 -8.48
C LYS A 48 18.20 2.20 -8.35
N THR A 49 17.30 3.06 -7.89
CA THR A 49 15.90 2.71 -7.60
C THR A 49 14.95 3.37 -8.59
N VAL A 50 13.89 2.66 -8.98
CA VAL A 50 12.78 3.18 -9.79
C VAL A 50 11.47 2.83 -9.10
N SER A 51 10.65 3.85 -8.86
CA SER A 51 9.34 3.73 -8.22
C SER A 51 8.24 4.07 -9.20
N THR A 52 7.17 3.27 -9.25
CA THR A 52 5.96 3.57 -10.03
C THR A 52 4.74 3.34 -9.15
N SER A 53 3.79 4.28 -9.14
CA SER A 53 2.55 4.11 -8.36
C SER A 53 1.63 3.10 -9.03
N ALA A 54 0.80 2.41 -8.24
CA ALA A 54 -0.27 1.59 -8.79
C ALA A 54 -1.25 2.40 -9.66
N ALA A 55 -1.47 3.67 -9.32
CA ALA A 55 -2.33 4.56 -10.10
C ALA A 55 -1.74 4.85 -11.49
N ASP A 56 -0.44 5.12 -11.58
CA ASP A 56 0.25 5.35 -12.86
C ASP A 56 0.21 4.08 -13.72
N LEU A 57 0.47 2.91 -13.13
CA LEU A 57 0.40 1.63 -13.85
C LEU A 57 -1.01 1.34 -14.40
N LEU A 58 -2.05 1.60 -13.59
CA LEU A 58 -3.43 1.42 -14.06
C LEU A 58 -3.74 2.37 -15.23
N ALA A 59 -3.34 3.64 -15.11
CA ALA A 59 -3.54 4.64 -16.15
C ALA A 59 -2.78 4.28 -17.45
N GLU A 60 -1.53 3.85 -17.34
CA GLU A 60 -0.70 3.42 -18.46
C GLU A 60 -1.32 2.25 -19.23
N HIS A 61 -1.94 1.32 -18.51
CA HIS A 61 -2.58 0.15 -19.10
C HIS A 61 -4.08 0.35 -19.43
N GLY A 62 -4.62 1.56 -19.28
CA GLY A 62 -6.02 1.87 -19.58
C GLY A 62 -7.02 1.15 -18.66
N LEU A 63 -6.60 0.78 -17.45
CA LEU A 63 -7.41 0.13 -16.44
C LEU A 63 -8.09 1.17 -15.53
N PRO A 64 -9.27 0.86 -14.96
CA PRO A 64 -9.93 1.76 -14.04
C PRO A 64 -9.10 1.98 -12.77
N PRO A 65 -9.17 3.17 -12.15
CA PRO A 65 -8.51 3.42 -10.88
C PRO A 65 -9.13 2.54 -9.78
N ILE A 66 -8.33 2.21 -8.75
CA ILE A 66 -8.83 1.49 -7.58
C ILE A 66 -9.69 2.43 -6.74
N ASP A 67 -10.87 1.96 -6.34
CA ASP A 67 -11.73 2.70 -5.41
C ASP A 67 -10.98 2.89 -4.07
N PRO A 68 -10.91 4.10 -3.52
CA PRO A 68 -10.33 4.33 -2.20
C PRO A 68 -10.88 3.45 -1.08
N ASP A 69 -12.13 2.99 -1.18
CA ASP A 69 -12.74 2.05 -0.24
C ASP A 69 -12.36 0.58 -0.50
N ASP A 70 -11.83 0.25 -1.69
CA ASP A 70 -11.22 -1.04 -2.03
C ASP A 70 -9.69 -1.06 -1.82
N ALA A 71 -9.08 0.08 -1.44
CA ALA A 71 -7.65 0.23 -1.17
C ALA A 71 -7.37 0.40 0.35
N PRO A 72 -7.49 -0.66 1.17
CA PRO A 72 -7.38 -0.55 2.63
C PRO A 72 -5.99 -0.10 3.11
N PHE A 73 -4.95 -0.31 2.29
CA PHE A 73 -3.56 0.04 2.60
C PHE A 73 -3.14 1.43 2.12
N GLY A 74 -4.02 2.14 1.40
CA GLY A 74 -3.64 3.35 0.68
C GLY A 74 -2.98 3.06 -0.66
N GLU A 75 -2.23 4.06 -1.15
CA GLU A 75 -1.52 3.94 -2.42
C GLU A 75 -0.35 2.97 -2.30
N VAL A 76 -0.25 2.05 -3.26
CA VAL A 76 0.83 1.08 -3.36
C VAL A 76 1.85 1.61 -4.37
N ILE A 77 3.13 1.57 -3.97
CA ILE A 77 4.26 1.91 -4.82
C ILE A 77 5.00 0.61 -5.18
N TYR A 78 5.20 0.37 -6.46
CA TYR A 78 6.06 -0.68 -6.97
C TYR A 78 7.48 -0.13 -7.11
N LEU A 79 8.45 -0.85 -6.56
CA LEU A 79 9.85 -0.45 -6.50
C LEU A 79 10.73 -1.52 -7.16
N SER A 80 11.53 -1.13 -8.15
CA SER A 80 12.65 -1.92 -8.65
C SER A 80 13.97 -1.27 -8.23
N ALA A 81 15.00 -2.10 -8.04
CA ALA A 81 16.33 -1.62 -7.64
C ALA A 81 17.42 -2.50 -8.25
N GLU A 82 18.49 -1.88 -8.72
CA GLU A 82 19.66 -2.55 -9.29
C GLU A 82 20.94 -2.00 -8.65
N LEU A 83 21.90 -2.91 -8.43
CA LEU A 83 23.26 -2.60 -7.97
C LEU A 83 24.22 -3.01 -9.08
N ASP A 84 25.07 -2.08 -9.50
CA ASP A 84 26.05 -2.28 -10.59
C ASP A 84 27.09 -3.38 -10.26
#